data_AF-A0A0M3I4R5-F1
#
_entry.id   AF-A0A0M3I4R5-F1
#
_cell.length_a   1.000
_cell.length_b   1.000
_cell.length_c   1.000
_cell.angle_alpha   90.00
_cell.angle_beta   90.00
_cell.angle_gamma   90.00
#
_symmetry.space_group_name_H-M   'P 1'
#
loop_
_entity.id
_entity.type
_entity.pdbx_description
1 polymer ?
#
loop_
_entity_poly.entity_id
_entity_poly.type
_entity_poly.pdbx_seq_one_letter_code
_entity_poly.pdbx_strand_id
1 'polypeptide(L)'
;ERLERSTSVGGTSEAGCAQTADSLFAEDESTKFEQSTAEVISDNIPSNQFLRVNVGGTHFLLRANTVIERRCGLIHQPTYVCPQDLLDELDYWGIVPDAYLASCCCADQLTVDHQSENEEEYEKPNYFKHLRCGEYRRKVWNLIEKPSSSTAAQIFAAFSVLFLLISICGLVLGSLPELQVPVLKQNSSDNSLIIEMEPHPFLEHIEQICIVWFTLEYVSKMLVSYDRRTTALKLLNMIDLMAILPFLIEIALMLIGINTEELRDIKGAFLVIRILRVLRVIRVLKLGRYSSGLQMFGKTLKASFRQLGMMAMVVLTGVIFFSTLVYFLEKDEPGSEFYSIPAACWW
;
A
#
# COMPACT_ATOMS: atom_id res chain seq x y z
N GLU A 1 9.00 62.55 -24.86
CA GLU A 1 10.27 62.21 -24.17
C GLU A 1 10.04 60.91 -23.41
N ARG A 2 10.53 59.77 -23.92
CA ARG A 2 11.77 59.09 -23.47
C ARG A 2 11.53 58.38 -22.11
N LEU A 3 11.62 57.06 -21.91
CA LEU A 3 12.21 55.94 -22.65
C LEU A 3 11.65 54.61 -22.10
N GLU A 4 11.65 53.59 -22.94
CA GLU A 4 11.38 52.18 -22.69
C GLU A 4 12.35 51.52 -21.68
N ARG A 5 11.90 50.46 -20.99
CA ARG A 5 12.70 49.23 -20.88
C ARG A 5 11.82 47.99 -20.65
N SER A 6 11.85 47.14 -21.68
CA SER A 6 11.46 45.74 -21.73
C SER A 6 12.29 44.85 -20.80
N THR A 7 11.65 43.84 -20.20
CA THR A 7 12.19 42.47 -20.14
C THR A 7 11.03 41.47 -20.19
N SER A 8 11.05 40.66 -21.23
CA SER A 8 10.24 39.47 -21.48
C SER A 8 10.77 38.25 -20.75
N VAL A 9 9.87 37.40 -20.22
CA VAL A 9 9.94 35.92 -20.25
C VAL A 9 8.47 35.46 -20.19
N GLY A 10 7.85 34.99 -21.29
CA GLY A 10 7.70 33.55 -21.63
C GLY A 10 6.81 32.83 -20.61
N GLY A 11 5.58 32.36 -20.85
CA GLY A 11 4.91 31.94 -22.08
C GLY A 11 4.78 30.41 -22.10
N THR A 12 3.68 29.85 -21.56
CA THR A 12 3.02 28.56 -21.90
C THR A 12 1.84 28.37 -20.93
N SER A 13 0.59 28.60 -21.35
CA SER A 13 -0.34 27.61 -21.92
C SER A 13 -0.81 26.52 -20.92
N GLU A 14 -1.76 26.86 -20.05
CA GLU A 14 -2.67 25.89 -19.43
C GLU A 14 -4.00 25.89 -20.19
N ALA A 15 -4.03 25.13 -21.28
CA ALA A 15 -5.25 24.62 -21.87
C ALA A 15 -5.24 23.11 -21.62
N GLY A 16 -6.15 22.61 -20.77
CA GLY A 16 -6.25 21.17 -20.54
C GLY A 16 -6.87 20.72 -19.23
N CYS A 17 -8.02 21.28 -18.83
CA CYS A 17 -8.88 20.60 -17.85
C CYS A 17 -10.36 20.92 -18.07
N ALA A 18 -10.80 20.90 -19.33
CA ALA A 18 -12.18 21.20 -19.72
C ALA A 18 -12.88 20.07 -20.51
N GLN A 19 -12.32 18.85 -20.57
CA GLN A 19 -12.86 17.82 -21.49
C GLN A 19 -12.99 16.39 -20.95
N THR A 20 -12.98 16.17 -19.64
CA THR A 20 -13.16 14.79 -19.08
C THR A 20 -14.24 14.67 -18.01
N ALA A 21 -15.22 15.58 -17.99
CA ALA A 21 -16.41 15.47 -17.14
C ALA A 21 -17.74 15.37 -17.92
N ASP A 22 -17.70 15.23 -19.25
CA ASP A 22 -18.90 15.26 -20.11
C ASP A 22 -19.40 13.87 -20.56
N SER A 23 -18.91 12.76 -19.99
CA SER A 23 -19.26 11.42 -20.50
C SER A 23 -19.79 10.44 -19.45
N LEU A 24 -20.38 10.92 -18.35
CA LEU A 24 -20.95 10.03 -17.32
C LEU A 24 -22.25 10.54 -16.69
N PHE A 25 -23.08 11.30 -17.41
CA PHE A 25 -24.48 11.52 -17.02
C PHE A 25 -25.35 11.72 -18.27
N ALA A 26 -25.69 10.62 -18.93
CA ALA A 26 -26.86 10.54 -19.78
C ALA A 26 -27.75 9.42 -19.22
N GLU A 27 -29.02 9.78 -18.99
CA GLU A 27 -30.14 8.91 -18.62
C GLU A 27 -30.10 8.35 -17.19
N ASP A 28 -30.68 9.09 -16.23
CA ASP A 28 -31.85 8.54 -15.55
C ASP A 28 -32.77 9.67 -15.07
N GLU A 29 -33.98 9.65 -15.60
CA GLU A 29 -35.09 10.51 -15.26
C GLU A 29 -35.69 9.98 -13.94
N SER A 30 -36.18 10.88 -13.08
CA SER A 30 -37.03 10.58 -11.93
C SER A 30 -36.38 9.92 -10.69
N THR A 31 -35.71 10.73 -9.87
CA THR A 31 -35.80 10.54 -8.41
C THR A 31 -36.01 11.90 -7.75
N LYS A 32 -37.26 12.13 -7.31
CA LYS A 32 -37.62 13.16 -6.34
C LYS A 32 -36.72 12.98 -5.11
N PHE A 33 -35.74 13.85 -4.94
CA PHE A 33 -35.14 14.06 -3.63
C PHE A 33 -36.09 14.99 -2.89
N GLU A 34 -36.91 14.43 -2.01
CA GLU A 34 -37.66 15.20 -1.02
C GLU A 34 -36.67 16.06 -0.24
N GLN A 35 -36.75 17.35 -0.51
CA GLN A 35 -36.00 18.40 0.14
C GLN A 35 -36.49 18.45 1.59
N SER A 36 -35.79 17.74 2.47
CA SER A 36 -35.85 18.00 3.92
C SER A 36 -35.37 19.43 4.12
N THR A 37 -36.32 20.34 4.13
CA THR A 37 -36.16 21.72 4.54
C THR A 37 -35.83 21.67 6.04
N ALA A 38 -34.54 21.67 6.36
CA ALA A 38 -34.12 22.10 7.67
C ALA A 38 -34.40 23.61 7.76
N GLU A 39 -35.64 23.94 8.14
CA GLU A 39 -36.01 25.27 8.59
C GLU A 39 -35.09 25.63 9.76
N VAL A 40 -34.11 26.49 9.51
CA VAL A 40 -33.54 27.31 10.57
C VAL A 40 -34.66 28.22 11.03
N ILE A 41 -35.28 27.88 12.17
CA ILE A 41 -36.28 28.73 12.83
C ILE A 41 -35.54 30.00 13.27
N SER A 42 -35.55 31.01 12.40
CA SER A 42 -35.13 32.37 12.75
C SER A 42 -36.36 33.14 13.19
N ASP A 43 -36.79 32.95 14.43
CA ASP A 43 -37.74 33.89 15.02
C ASP A 43 -37.02 35.25 15.18
N ASN A 44 -37.40 36.19 14.31
CA ASN A 44 -37.04 37.62 14.34
C ASN A 44 -35.57 38.00 14.11
N ILE A 45 -34.98 37.62 12.98
CA ILE A 45 -33.78 38.29 12.49
C ILE A 45 -34.08 39.07 11.20
N PRO A 46 -33.99 40.42 11.19
CA PRO A 46 -34.27 41.21 10.01
C PRO A 46 -33.25 40.93 8.89
N SER A 47 -33.73 40.90 7.65
CA SER A 47 -33.05 40.57 6.37
C SER A 47 -31.79 41.38 6.01
N ASN A 48 -31.31 42.22 6.92
CA ASN A 48 -30.10 43.05 6.82
C ASN A 48 -28.98 42.63 7.77
N GLN A 49 -29.13 41.54 8.53
CA GLN A 49 -28.05 41.09 9.41
C GLN A 49 -26.91 40.42 8.64
N PHE A 50 -25.71 40.91 8.93
CA PHE A 50 -24.46 40.30 8.51
C PHE A 50 -24.04 39.30 9.58
N LEU A 51 -23.83 38.04 9.19
CA LEU A 51 -23.14 37.06 10.00
C LEU A 51 -21.66 37.46 10.04
N ARG A 52 -21.15 37.74 11.24
CA ARG A 52 -19.78 38.20 11.44
C ARG A 52 -18.90 36.98 11.73
N VAL A 53 -18.36 36.37 10.68
CA VAL A 53 -17.46 35.21 10.82
C VAL A 53 -16.05 35.75 10.96
N ASN A 54 -15.32 35.34 12.01
CA ASN A 54 -13.96 35.81 12.25
C ASN A 54 -12.97 34.69 11.95
N VAL A 55 -12.53 34.57 10.71
CA VAL A 55 -11.59 33.50 10.36
C VAL A 55 -10.17 34.04 10.40
N GLY A 56 -9.34 33.49 11.30
CA GLY A 56 -7.91 33.82 11.41
C GLY A 56 -7.62 35.30 11.70
N GLY A 57 -8.49 35.97 12.49
CA GLY A 57 -8.36 37.40 12.80
C GLY A 57 -8.87 38.35 11.72
N THR A 58 -9.47 37.81 10.65
CA THR A 58 -10.08 38.59 9.58
C THR A 58 -11.60 38.54 9.71
N HIS A 59 -12.22 39.71 9.84
CA HIS A 59 -13.67 39.80 9.97
C HIS A 59 -14.36 39.75 8.60
N PHE A 60 -15.12 38.68 8.36
CA PHE A 60 -16.02 38.57 7.22
C PHE A 60 -17.43 38.94 7.65
N LEU A 61 -18.08 39.80 6.88
CA LEU A 61 -19.50 40.12 7.03
C LEU A 61 -20.27 39.44 5.91
N LEU A 62 -20.86 38.29 6.20
CA LEU A 62 -21.68 37.53 5.25
C LEU A 62 -23.14 37.94 5.46
N ARG A 63 -23.72 38.67 4.52
CA ARG A 63 -25.16 38.97 4.55
C ARG A 63 -25.93 37.65 4.33
N ALA A 64 -26.93 37.36 5.15
CA ALA A 64 -27.69 36.11 5.08
C ALA A 64 -28.21 35.79 3.66
N ASN A 65 -28.68 36.81 2.94
CA ASN A 65 -29.14 36.66 1.55
C ASN A 65 -28.02 36.38 0.54
N THR A 66 -26.77 36.78 0.78
CA THR A 66 -25.66 36.48 -0.16
C THR A 66 -25.28 35.01 -0.18
N VAL A 67 -25.52 34.26 0.90
CA VAL A 67 -25.32 32.80 0.94
C VAL A 67 -26.36 32.09 0.06
N ILE A 68 -27.60 32.63 0.04
CA ILE A 68 -28.71 32.10 -0.76
C ILE A 68 -28.60 32.55 -2.24
N GLU A 69 -28.13 33.77 -2.50
CA GLU A 69 -28.17 34.39 -3.83
C GLU A 69 -26.92 34.09 -4.70
N ARG A 70 -25.78 33.72 -4.10
CA ARG A 70 -24.52 33.46 -4.86
C ARG A 70 -24.48 32.15 -5.65
N ARG A 71 -25.46 31.25 -5.53
CA ARG A 71 -25.46 29.92 -6.23
C ARG A 71 -24.15 29.11 -6.09
N CYS A 72 -23.33 29.41 -5.10
CA CYS A 72 -22.22 28.58 -4.66
C CYS A 72 -22.50 28.32 -3.18
N GLY A 73 -23.34 27.34 -2.89
CA GLY A 73 -23.74 26.96 -1.53
C GLY A 73 -22.63 26.28 -0.72
N LEU A 74 -21.37 26.58 -1.04
CA LEU A 74 -20.19 25.95 -0.49
C LEU A 74 -19.14 27.00 -0.09
N ILE A 75 -18.60 26.84 1.11
CA ILE A 75 -17.53 27.60 1.73
C ILE A 75 -16.20 27.10 1.16
N HIS A 76 -15.37 28.01 0.69
CA HIS A 76 -14.00 27.70 0.29
C HIS A 76 -13.03 28.22 1.35
N GLN A 77 -12.01 27.43 1.65
CA GLN A 77 -10.93 27.83 2.54
C GLN A 77 -10.06 28.92 1.89
N PRO A 78 -9.87 30.10 2.52
CA PRO A 78 -8.90 31.09 2.06
C PRO A 78 -7.46 30.59 2.21
N THR A 79 -6.58 30.93 1.25
CA THR A 79 -5.18 30.44 1.20
C THR A 79 -4.29 30.92 2.34
N TYR A 80 -4.68 31.99 3.05
CA TYR A 80 -3.94 32.58 4.16
C TYR A 80 -4.44 32.13 5.54
N VAL A 81 -5.47 31.28 5.58
CA VAL A 81 -6.09 30.80 6.81
C VAL A 81 -5.67 29.35 7.05
N CYS A 82 -5.23 29.06 8.28
CA CYS A 82 -4.96 27.69 8.72
C CYS A 82 -6.25 26.85 8.62
N PRO A 83 -6.19 25.63 8.06
CA PRO A 83 -7.35 24.75 7.99
C PRO A 83 -8.03 24.50 9.35
N GLN A 84 -7.23 24.33 10.41
CA GLN A 84 -7.73 24.09 11.77
C GLN A 84 -8.50 25.30 12.31
N ASP A 85 -7.98 26.52 12.13
CA ASP A 85 -8.67 27.75 12.56
C ASP A 85 -10.02 27.93 11.84
N LEU A 86 -10.13 27.51 10.58
CA LEU A 86 -11.39 27.54 9.85
C LEU A 86 -12.38 26.51 10.41
N LEU A 87 -11.92 25.30 10.75
CA LEU A 87 -12.75 24.25 11.34
C LEU A 87 -13.23 24.63 12.74
N ASP A 88 -12.35 25.18 13.58
CA ASP A 88 -12.71 25.68 14.90
C ASP A 88 -13.75 26.80 14.83
N GLU A 89 -13.64 27.69 13.85
CA GLU A 89 -14.66 28.72 13.60
C GLU A 89 -15.98 28.09 13.10
N LEU A 90 -15.93 27.14 12.17
CA LEU A 90 -17.15 26.45 11.71
C LEU A 90 -17.85 25.73 12.86
N ASP A 91 -17.10 25.07 13.75
CA ASP A 91 -17.62 24.41 14.95
C ASP A 91 -18.19 25.43 15.95
N TYR A 92 -17.49 26.56 16.19
CA TYR A 92 -17.97 27.65 17.02
C TYR A 92 -19.33 28.20 16.54
N TRP A 93 -19.52 28.31 15.23
CA TRP A 93 -20.78 28.74 14.61
C TRP A 93 -21.81 27.62 14.43
N GLY A 94 -21.48 26.38 14.80
CA GLY A 94 -22.36 25.21 14.66
C GLY A 94 -22.64 24.81 13.20
N ILE A 95 -21.72 25.13 12.28
CA ILE A 95 -21.83 24.82 10.86
C ILE A 95 -21.09 23.50 10.60
N VAL A 96 -21.83 22.46 10.20
CA VAL A 96 -21.24 21.15 9.87
C VAL A 96 -20.41 21.27 8.58
N PRO A 97 -19.08 21.07 8.62
CA PRO A 97 -18.21 21.25 7.46
C PRO A 97 -18.61 20.38 6.26
N ASP A 98 -19.02 19.14 6.50
CA ASP A 98 -19.38 18.18 5.44
C ASP A 98 -20.57 18.61 4.57
N ALA A 99 -21.45 19.46 5.12
CA ALA A 99 -22.65 19.94 4.41
C ALA A 99 -22.40 21.22 3.61
N TYR A 100 -21.39 22.01 3.98
CA TYR A 100 -21.19 23.37 3.48
C TYR A 100 -19.78 23.66 3.00
N LEU A 101 -18.79 22.79 3.15
CA LEU A 101 -17.43 23.01 2.65
C LEU A 101 -17.30 22.47 1.21
N ALA A 102 -16.67 23.24 0.33
CA ALA A 102 -16.46 22.82 -1.05
C ALA A 102 -15.54 21.58 -1.12
N SER A 103 -15.84 20.65 -2.03
CA SER A 103 -15.07 19.40 -2.21
C SER A 103 -13.58 19.64 -2.50
N CYS A 104 -13.23 20.76 -3.14
CA CYS A 104 -11.84 21.15 -3.37
C CYS A 104 -11.10 21.60 -2.10
N CYS A 105 -11.82 21.99 -1.05
CA CYS A 105 -11.27 22.39 0.25
C CYS A 105 -11.33 21.24 1.27
N CYS A 106 -12.17 20.23 1.05
CA CYS A 106 -12.16 18.97 1.82
C CYS A 106 -10.94 18.09 1.49
N ALA A 107 -10.44 18.16 0.24
CA ALA A 107 -9.40 17.25 -0.26
C ALA A 107 -8.00 17.49 0.35
N ASP A 108 -7.68 18.72 0.76
CA ASP A 108 -6.39 19.08 1.37
C ASP A 108 -6.37 18.94 2.89
N GLN A 109 -7.54 18.76 3.53
CA GLN A 109 -7.64 18.57 4.98
C GLN A 109 -7.50 17.10 5.42
N LEU A 110 -7.55 16.14 4.49
CA LEU A 110 -7.29 14.72 4.78
C LEU A 110 -5.83 14.31 4.52
N THR A 111 -4.98 15.21 4.03
CA THR A 111 -3.56 14.92 3.72
C THR A 111 -2.59 15.54 4.73
N VAL A 112 -3.04 16.49 5.55
CA VAL A 112 -2.22 17.15 6.59
C VAL A 112 -2.89 17.03 7.95
N ASP A 113 -3.15 15.81 8.39
CA ASP A 113 -2.93 15.52 9.80
C ASP A 113 -2.32 14.13 10.01
N HIS A 114 -1.41 14.12 10.97
CA HIS A 114 -0.53 13.02 11.31
C HIS A 114 -1.30 11.86 11.92
N GLN A 115 -1.96 11.00 11.14
CA GLN A 115 -2.40 9.69 11.65
C GLN A 115 -2.91 8.75 10.56
N SER A 116 -2.01 8.29 9.70
CA SER A 116 -2.25 7.05 8.95
C SER A 116 -2.26 5.77 9.85
N GLU A 117 -2.38 5.95 11.17
CA GLU A 117 -2.64 4.92 12.18
C GLU A 117 -3.94 5.15 13.00
N ASN A 118 -4.56 6.34 13.02
CA ASN A 118 -5.76 6.60 13.85
C ASN A 118 -7.07 6.91 13.10
N GLU A 119 -7.11 7.02 11.76
CA GLU A 119 -8.42 7.09 11.07
C GLU A 119 -9.18 5.75 11.05
N GLU A 120 -8.59 4.67 11.57
CA GLU A 120 -9.36 3.47 11.98
C GLU A 120 -10.01 3.59 13.38
N GLU A 121 -9.85 4.73 14.06
CA GLU A 121 -10.29 5.02 15.43
C GLU A 121 -11.56 5.90 15.50
N TYR A 122 -12.26 6.13 14.38
CA TYR A 122 -13.70 6.39 14.46
C TYR A 122 -14.39 5.08 14.82
N GLU A 123 -14.42 4.82 16.13
CA GLU A 123 -15.24 3.84 16.84
C GLU A 123 -15.65 2.62 16.01
N LYS A 124 -14.68 1.88 15.46
CA LYS A 124 -14.98 0.59 14.82
C LYS A 124 -15.80 -0.21 15.81
N PRO A 125 -17.05 -0.59 15.49
CA PRO A 125 -17.89 -1.30 16.44
C PRO A 125 -17.12 -2.53 16.89
N ASN A 126 -17.18 -2.85 18.18
CA ASN A 126 -16.43 -3.97 18.73
C ASN A 126 -16.93 -5.29 18.12
N TYR A 127 -16.40 -5.65 16.95
CA TYR A 127 -16.80 -6.82 16.18
C TYR A 127 -16.62 -8.10 17.00
N PHE A 128 -15.72 -8.08 17.99
CA PHE A 128 -15.45 -9.18 18.91
C PHE A 128 -16.52 -9.44 19.97
N LYS A 129 -17.43 -8.48 20.27
CA LYS A 129 -18.44 -8.63 21.34
C LYS A 129 -19.37 -9.83 21.16
N HIS A 130 -19.69 -10.18 19.91
CA HIS A 130 -20.59 -11.29 19.58
C HIS A 130 -19.88 -12.65 19.45
N LEU A 131 -18.56 -12.71 19.68
CA LEU A 131 -17.77 -13.93 19.55
C LEU A 131 -17.44 -14.53 20.91
N ARG A 132 -17.29 -15.86 20.92
CA ARG A 132 -16.84 -16.60 22.09
C ARG A 132 -15.48 -16.06 22.57
N CYS A 133 -15.41 -15.67 23.84
CA CYS A 133 -14.24 -15.05 24.46
C CYS A 133 -13.81 -13.73 23.78
N GLY A 134 -14.76 -12.88 23.38
CA GLY A 134 -14.51 -11.61 22.67
C GLY A 134 -13.47 -10.69 23.32
N GLU A 135 -13.53 -10.50 24.64
CA GLU A 135 -12.57 -9.66 25.37
C GLU A 135 -11.13 -10.20 25.33
N TYR A 136 -10.96 -11.52 25.45
CA TYR A 136 -9.65 -12.15 25.34
C TYR A 136 -9.12 -12.06 23.90
N ARG A 137 -9.98 -12.31 22.91
CA ARG A 137 -9.64 -12.15 21.48
C ARG A 137 -9.21 -10.72 21.18
N ARG A 138 -9.93 -9.71 21.67
CA ARG A 138 -9.55 -8.30 21.50
C ARG A 138 -8.19 -7.99 22.11
N LYS A 139 -7.89 -8.50 23.31
CA LYS A 139 -6.56 -8.34 23.95
C LYS A 139 -5.45 -8.97 23.12
N VAL A 140 -5.62 -10.21 22.65
CA VAL A 140 -4.62 -10.89 21.81
C VAL A 140 -4.50 -10.23 20.44
N TRP A 141 -5.61 -9.75 19.86
CA TRP A 141 -5.60 -9.00 18.61
C TRP A 141 -4.77 -7.72 18.74
N ASN A 142 -5.00 -6.95 19.81
CA ASN A 142 -4.23 -5.74 20.08
C ASN A 142 -2.75 -6.05 20.33
N LEU A 143 -2.43 -7.17 21.00
CA LEU A 143 -1.06 -7.63 21.23
C LEU A 143 -0.29 -7.87 19.91
N ILE A 144 -0.96 -8.47 18.91
CA ILE A 144 -0.34 -8.88 17.64
C ILE A 144 -0.36 -7.74 16.61
N GLU A 145 -1.48 -7.01 16.49
CA GLU A 145 -1.67 -6.02 15.43
C GLU A 145 -1.15 -4.63 15.81
N LYS A 146 -1.25 -4.24 17.09
CA LYS A 146 -0.88 -2.91 17.58
C LYS A 146 0.34 -3.01 18.52
N PRO A 147 1.58 -2.92 18.01
CA PRO A 147 2.79 -3.03 18.83
C PRO A 147 2.89 -1.94 19.90
N SER A 148 2.30 -0.75 19.67
CA SER A 148 2.25 0.37 20.62
C SER A 148 1.19 0.23 21.72
N SER A 149 0.33 -0.79 21.68
CA SER A 149 -0.82 -0.91 22.59
C SER A 149 -0.46 -1.27 24.04
N SER A 150 0.63 -2.00 24.26
CA SER A 150 1.07 -2.43 25.59
C SER A 150 2.55 -2.82 25.58
N THR A 151 3.20 -2.82 26.75
CA THR A 151 4.59 -3.30 26.87
C THR A 151 4.74 -4.76 26.43
N ALA A 152 3.72 -5.61 26.70
CA ALA A 152 3.70 -6.98 26.20
C ALA A 152 3.65 -7.04 24.66
N ALA A 153 2.91 -6.13 24.02
CA ALA A 153 2.84 -6.03 22.56
C ALA A 153 4.18 -5.59 21.96
N GLN A 154 4.86 -4.64 22.62
CA GLN A 154 6.21 -4.22 22.23
C GLN A 154 7.22 -5.36 22.32
N ILE A 155 7.18 -6.14 23.40
CA ILE A 155 8.05 -7.32 23.57
C ILE A 155 7.76 -8.36 22.48
N PHE A 156 6.49 -8.67 22.24
CA PHE A 156 6.09 -9.60 21.18
C PHE A 156 6.57 -9.15 19.80
N ALA A 157 6.34 -7.87 19.47
CA ALA A 157 6.81 -7.29 18.21
C ALA A 157 8.34 -7.31 18.09
N ALA A 158 9.07 -7.02 19.17
CA ALA A 158 10.52 -7.10 19.20
C ALA A 158 11.02 -8.53 18.96
N PHE A 159 10.38 -9.54 19.55
CA PHE A 159 10.68 -10.94 19.26
C PHE A 159 10.40 -11.30 17.80
N SER A 160 9.24 -10.90 17.25
CA SER A 160 8.93 -11.15 15.83
C SER A 160 9.92 -10.49 14.87
N VAL A 161 10.39 -9.27 15.17
CA VAL A 161 11.46 -8.62 14.40
C VAL A 161 12.78 -9.37 14.56
N LEU A 162 13.13 -9.83 15.76
CA LEU A 162 14.35 -10.61 15.99
C LEU A 162 14.37 -11.90 15.18
N PHE A 163 13.29 -12.70 15.22
CA PHE A 163 13.19 -13.93 14.41
C PHE A 163 13.23 -13.64 12.91
N LEU A 164 12.66 -12.51 12.47
CA LEU A 164 12.77 -12.05 11.09
C LEU A 164 14.22 -11.75 10.70
N LEU A 165 14.96 -11.01 11.53
CA LEU A 165 16.37 -10.73 11.27
C LEU A 165 17.22 -12.00 11.26
N ILE A 166 17.02 -12.92 12.20
CA ILE A 166 17.71 -14.22 12.23
C ILE A 166 17.46 -14.99 10.94
N SER A 167 16.22 -15.02 10.47
CA SER A 167 15.83 -15.72 9.24
C SER A 167 16.42 -15.06 7.98
N ILE A 168 16.53 -13.72 7.96
CA ILE A 168 17.20 -13.01 6.86
C ILE A 168 18.71 -13.29 6.87
N CYS A 169 19.35 -13.25 8.04
CA CYS A 169 20.76 -13.64 8.19
C CYS A 169 20.99 -15.09 7.75
N GLY A 170 20.11 -16.03 8.11
CA GLY A 170 20.17 -17.41 7.66
C GLY A 170 20.08 -17.55 6.13
N LEU A 171 19.22 -16.75 5.48
CA LEU A 171 19.13 -16.72 4.02
C LEU A 171 20.41 -16.22 3.36
N VAL A 172 20.99 -15.14 3.89
CA VAL A 172 22.24 -14.56 3.38
C VAL A 172 23.41 -15.52 3.60
N LEU A 173 23.56 -16.06 4.81
CA LEU A 173 24.62 -17.02 5.13
C LEU A 173 24.50 -18.32 4.33
N GLY A 174 23.28 -18.83 4.13
CA GLY A 174 23.04 -20.02 3.30
C GLY A 174 23.32 -19.82 1.80
N SER A 175 23.43 -18.57 1.35
CA SER A 175 23.83 -18.26 -0.03
C SER A 175 25.35 -18.30 -0.26
N LEU A 176 26.15 -18.29 0.81
CA LEU A 176 27.61 -18.35 0.73
C LEU A 176 28.09 -19.74 0.33
N PRO A 177 28.97 -19.87 -0.68
CA PRO A 177 29.46 -21.17 -1.14
C PRO A 177 30.26 -21.91 -0.05
N GLU A 178 30.91 -21.19 0.87
CA GLU A 178 31.68 -21.78 1.97
C GLU A 178 30.79 -22.48 3.02
N LEU A 179 29.52 -22.10 3.10
CA LEU A 179 28.54 -22.67 4.04
C LEU A 179 27.56 -23.64 3.35
N GLN A 180 27.82 -23.97 2.08
CA GLN A 180 27.07 -24.98 1.34
C GLN A 180 27.80 -26.32 1.39
N VAL A 181 27.08 -27.36 1.76
CA VAL A 181 27.60 -28.73 1.84
C VAL A 181 27.04 -29.55 0.67
N PRO A 182 27.88 -30.37 0.01
CA PRO A 182 27.40 -31.26 -1.04
C PRO A 182 26.59 -32.39 -0.43
N VAL A 183 25.33 -32.49 -0.80
CA VAL A 183 24.42 -33.58 -0.40
C VAL A 183 24.22 -34.50 -1.60
N LEU A 184 24.50 -35.79 -1.39
CA LEU A 184 24.24 -36.84 -2.38
C LEU A 184 22.77 -37.22 -2.33
N LYS A 185 22.04 -36.97 -3.43
CA LYS A 185 20.67 -37.46 -3.61
C LYS A 185 20.63 -38.46 -4.74
N GLN A 186 19.95 -39.57 -4.49
CA GLN A 186 19.78 -40.64 -5.47
C GLN A 186 18.49 -40.39 -6.24
N ASN A 187 18.58 -40.29 -7.56
CA ASN A 187 17.39 -40.12 -8.39
C ASN A 187 16.65 -41.46 -8.48
N SER A 188 15.36 -41.47 -8.14
CA SER A 188 14.57 -42.71 -8.03
C SER A 188 14.26 -43.32 -9.40
N SER A 189 14.24 -42.52 -10.46
CA SER A 189 14.01 -42.98 -11.84
C SER A 189 15.23 -43.60 -12.54
N ASP A 190 16.45 -43.11 -12.27
CA ASP A 190 17.64 -43.46 -13.07
C ASP A 190 18.82 -43.98 -12.23
N ASN A 191 18.62 -44.14 -10.91
CA ASN A 191 19.67 -44.51 -9.93
C ASN A 191 20.96 -43.65 -10.02
N SER A 192 20.89 -42.49 -10.66
CA SER A 192 22.00 -41.57 -10.81
C SER A 192 22.18 -40.76 -9.52
N LEU A 193 23.44 -40.53 -9.15
CA LEU A 193 23.81 -39.72 -8.00
C LEU A 193 23.94 -38.26 -8.44
N ILE A 194 23.05 -37.39 -7.96
CA ILE A 194 23.12 -35.96 -8.19
C ILE A 194 23.74 -35.31 -6.95
N ILE A 195 24.78 -34.50 -7.15
CA ILE A 195 25.39 -33.70 -6.11
C ILE A 195 24.67 -32.35 -6.08
N GLU A 196 23.83 -32.12 -5.07
CA GLU A 196 23.20 -30.83 -4.84
C GLU A 196 23.91 -30.09 -3.70
N MET A 197 24.15 -28.79 -3.91
CA MET A 197 24.65 -27.92 -2.84
C MET A 197 23.47 -27.46 -1.98
N GLU A 198 23.41 -27.92 -0.73
CA GLU A 198 22.41 -27.51 0.26
C GLU A 198 23.10 -26.67 1.35
N PRO A 199 22.39 -25.73 1.99
CA PRO A 199 22.94 -25.01 3.15
C PRO A 199 23.33 -25.96 4.27
N HIS A 200 24.32 -25.57 5.09
CA HIS A 200 24.71 -26.35 6.25
C HIS A 200 23.50 -26.68 7.16
N PRO A 201 23.34 -27.92 7.66
CA PRO A 201 22.14 -28.37 8.38
C PRO A 201 21.79 -27.54 9.62
N PHE A 202 22.79 -26.94 10.27
CA PHE A 202 22.58 -25.98 11.36
C PHE A 202 21.75 -24.76 10.94
N LEU A 203 22.02 -24.18 9.77
CA LEU A 203 21.27 -23.04 9.25
C LEU A 203 19.84 -23.44 8.87
N GLU A 204 19.66 -24.65 8.37
CA GLU A 204 18.34 -25.22 8.07
C GLU A 204 17.50 -25.38 9.34
N HIS A 205 18.06 -25.87 10.44
CA HIS A 205 17.33 -25.97 11.71
C HIS A 205 16.93 -24.59 12.28
N ILE A 206 17.80 -23.59 12.20
CA ILE A 206 17.46 -22.22 12.60
C ILE A 206 16.29 -21.69 11.76
N GLU A 207 16.36 -21.91 10.44
CA GLU A 207 15.30 -21.52 9.50
C GLU A 207 13.96 -22.17 9.87
N GLN A 208 13.96 -23.48 10.15
CA GLN A 208 12.77 -24.23 10.58
C GLN A 208 12.15 -23.63 11.85
N ILE A 209 12.98 -23.30 12.86
CA ILE A 209 12.50 -22.66 14.09
C ILE A 209 11.86 -21.29 13.80
N CYS A 210 12.48 -20.48 12.93
CA CYS A 210 11.92 -19.18 12.52
C CYS A 210 10.58 -19.34 11.80
N ILE A 211 10.45 -20.33 10.92
CA ILE A 211 9.20 -20.60 10.19
C ILE A 211 8.10 -21.07 11.14
N VAL A 212 8.42 -21.91 12.14
CA VAL A 212 7.48 -22.28 13.19
C VAL A 212 6.97 -21.04 13.93
N TRP A 213 7.86 -20.11 14.28
CA TRP A 213 7.46 -18.84 14.89
C TRP A 213 6.52 -18.01 13.98
N PHE A 214 6.85 -17.84 12.70
CA PHE A 214 5.99 -17.12 11.75
C PHE A 214 4.64 -17.79 11.54
N THR A 215 4.61 -19.13 11.53
CA THR A 215 3.38 -19.91 11.43
C THR A 215 2.51 -19.70 12.67
N LEU A 216 3.10 -19.73 13.87
CA LEU A 216 2.39 -19.43 15.12
C LEU A 216 1.83 -18.00 15.13
N GLU A 217 2.61 -17.02 14.67
CA GLU A 217 2.16 -15.63 14.55
C GLU A 217 0.97 -15.51 13.58
N TYR A 218 1.04 -16.12 12.41
CA TYR A 218 -0.04 -16.07 11.42
C TYR A 218 -1.29 -16.84 11.87
N VAL A 219 -1.13 -18.05 12.42
CA VAL A 219 -2.25 -18.87 12.89
C VAL A 219 -2.95 -18.20 14.07
N SER A 220 -2.20 -17.68 15.05
CA SER A 220 -2.79 -16.94 16.18
C SER A 220 -3.60 -15.73 15.70
N LYS A 221 -3.09 -14.98 14.72
CA LYS A 221 -3.81 -13.88 14.07
C LYS A 221 -5.13 -14.34 13.43
N MET A 222 -5.12 -15.43 12.66
CA MET A 222 -6.32 -15.98 12.01
C MET A 222 -7.33 -16.56 13.00
N LEU A 223 -6.88 -17.14 14.12
CA LEU A 223 -7.75 -17.67 15.18
C LEU A 223 -8.50 -16.56 15.92
N VAL A 224 -7.82 -15.43 16.14
CA VAL A 224 -8.34 -14.30 16.89
C VAL A 224 -9.24 -13.40 16.04
N SER A 225 -8.96 -13.29 14.73
CA SER A 225 -9.70 -12.47 13.76
C SER A 225 -11.22 -12.70 13.80
N TYR A 226 -11.99 -11.61 13.67
CA TYR A 226 -13.45 -11.66 13.52
C TYR A 226 -13.85 -12.29 12.18
N ASP A 227 -13.37 -11.71 11.08
CA ASP A 227 -13.56 -12.23 9.73
C ASP A 227 -12.20 -12.63 9.14
N ARG A 228 -11.97 -13.94 9.10
CA ARG A 228 -10.70 -14.53 8.66
C ARG A 228 -10.41 -14.26 7.19
N ARG A 229 -11.43 -14.23 6.32
CA ARG A 229 -11.22 -14.09 4.87
C ARG A 229 -10.84 -12.66 4.53
N THR A 230 -11.65 -11.71 5.00
CA THR A 230 -11.38 -10.28 4.81
C THR A 230 -10.04 -9.89 5.45
N THR A 231 -9.71 -10.47 6.61
CA THR A 231 -8.42 -10.23 7.26
C THR A 231 -7.26 -10.84 6.47
N ALA A 232 -7.37 -12.08 5.98
CA ALA A 232 -6.32 -12.73 5.20
C ALA A 232 -6.02 -12.01 3.87
N LEU A 233 -7.04 -11.41 3.24
CA LEU A 233 -6.91 -10.67 1.99
C LEU A 233 -6.26 -9.28 2.14
N LYS A 234 -6.00 -8.79 3.35
CA LYS A 234 -5.24 -7.56 3.55
C LYS A 234 -3.79 -7.76 3.09
N LEU A 235 -3.22 -6.77 2.39
CA LEU A 235 -1.87 -6.86 1.78
C LEU A 235 -0.77 -7.31 2.78
N LEU A 236 -0.73 -6.73 3.98
CA LEU A 236 0.25 -7.10 5.01
C LEU A 236 0.06 -8.54 5.54
N ASN A 237 -1.17 -9.05 5.52
CA ASN A 237 -1.47 -10.41 5.96
C ASN A 237 -1.24 -11.43 4.83
N MET A 238 -1.43 -11.03 3.58
CA MET A 238 -1.04 -11.82 2.42
C MET A 238 0.49 -12.00 2.38
N ILE A 239 1.27 -10.96 2.71
CA ILE A 239 2.73 -11.06 2.82
C ILE A 239 3.13 -12.08 3.89
N ASP A 240 2.48 -12.06 5.07
CA ASP A 240 2.72 -13.06 6.11
C ASP A 240 2.40 -14.49 5.64
N LEU A 241 1.30 -14.66 4.90
CA LEU A 241 0.92 -15.96 4.34
C LEU A 241 1.96 -16.43 3.31
N MET A 242 2.40 -15.56 2.40
CA MET A 242 3.43 -15.88 1.42
C MET A 242 4.79 -16.20 2.06
N ALA A 243 5.09 -15.61 3.22
CA ALA A 243 6.31 -15.89 3.97
C ALA A 243 6.37 -17.33 4.53
N ILE A 244 5.22 -17.92 4.87
CA ILE A 244 5.11 -19.30 5.38
C ILE A 244 4.72 -20.31 4.28
N LEU A 245 4.26 -19.83 3.12
CA LEU A 245 3.72 -20.64 2.04
C LEU A 245 4.69 -21.74 1.54
N PRO A 246 6.00 -21.49 1.32
CA PRO A 246 6.90 -22.52 0.82
C PRO A 246 6.89 -23.77 1.70
N PHE A 247 6.97 -23.59 3.02
CA PHE A 247 6.96 -24.67 4.00
C PHE A 247 5.59 -25.34 4.13
N LEU A 248 4.50 -24.56 4.03
CA LEU A 248 3.15 -25.12 4.04
C LEU A 248 2.93 -26.08 2.88
N ILE A 249 3.48 -25.75 1.69
CA ILE A 249 3.42 -26.61 0.51
C ILE A 249 4.28 -27.87 0.72
N GLU A 250 5.49 -27.75 1.27
CA GLU A 250 6.35 -28.90 1.57
C GLU A 250 5.67 -29.90 2.51
N ILE A 251 5.07 -29.41 3.61
CA ILE A 251 4.28 -30.25 4.52
C ILE A 251 3.06 -30.87 3.82
N ALA A 252 2.34 -30.09 3.00
CA ALA A 252 1.17 -30.59 2.30
C ALA A 252 1.52 -31.73 1.34
N LEU A 253 2.63 -31.61 0.61
CA LEU A 253 3.12 -32.66 -0.28
C LEU A 253 3.48 -33.94 0.50
N MET A 254 4.16 -33.78 1.65
CA MET A 254 4.48 -34.90 2.54
C MET A 254 3.23 -35.63 3.05
N LEU A 255 2.18 -34.88 3.44
CA LEU A 255 0.90 -35.42 3.93
C LEU A 255 0.10 -36.18 2.86
N ILE A 256 0.17 -35.75 1.60
CA ILE A 256 -0.51 -36.42 0.48
C ILE A 256 0.20 -37.76 0.15
N GLY A 257 1.33 -38.06 0.80
CA GLY A 257 2.09 -39.29 0.59
C GLY A 257 2.86 -39.30 -0.72
N ILE A 258 2.99 -38.14 -1.37
CA ILE A 258 3.83 -38.00 -2.53
C ILE A 258 5.24 -37.74 -2.02
N ASN A 259 6.07 -38.78 -2.05
CA ASN A 259 7.47 -38.64 -1.70
C ASN A 259 8.09 -37.58 -2.61
N THR A 260 8.73 -36.58 -2.02
CA THR A 260 9.41 -35.49 -2.76
C THR A 260 10.44 -36.03 -3.76
N GLU A 261 10.97 -37.22 -3.48
CA GLU A 261 11.88 -37.98 -4.35
C GLU A 261 11.21 -38.50 -5.63
N GLU A 262 9.94 -38.92 -5.61
CA GLU A 262 9.20 -39.35 -6.82
C GLU A 262 8.73 -38.17 -7.68
N LEU A 263 8.45 -37.01 -7.05
CA LEU A 263 8.11 -35.79 -7.78
C LEU A 263 9.31 -35.19 -8.50
N ARG A 264 10.50 -35.25 -7.89
CA ARG A 264 11.75 -34.70 -8.46
C ARG A 264 12.07 -35.24 -9.85
N ASP A 265 11.64 -36.46 -10.15
CA ASP A 265 11.82 -37.10 -11.47
C ASP A 265 11.02 -36.43 -12.59
N ILE A 266 9.94 -35.73 -12.25
CA ILE A 266 9.21 -34.89 -13.20
C ILE A 266 9.97 -33.57 -13.30
N LYS A 267 10.55 -33.27 -14.48
CA LYS A 267 11.27 -32.00 -14.76
C LYS A 267 10.53 -30.74 -14.26
N GLY A 268 9.20 -30.78 -14.23
CA GLY A 268 8.35 -29.71 -13.66
C GLY A 268 8.44 -29.56 -12.14
N ALA A 269 8.49 -30.65 -11.37
CA ALA A 269 8.48 -30.55 -9.91
C ALA A 269 9.83 -30.07 -9.34
N PHE A 270 10.94 -30.43 -9.98
CA PHE A 270 12.26 -29.86 -9.62
C PHE A 270 12.26 -28.33 -9.77
N LEU A 271 11.68 -27.82 -10.85
CA LEU A 271 11.53 -26.37 -11.07
C LEU A 271 10.59 -25.73 -10.04
N VAL A 272 9.49 -26.40 -9.69
CA VAL A 272 8.57 -25.94 -8.63
C VAL A 272 9.29 -25.84 -7.28
N ILE A 273 10.01 -26.88 -6.85
CA ILE A 273 10.77 -26.86 -5.58
C ILE A 273 11.79 -25.72 -5.58
N ARG A 274 12.48 -25.49 -6.70
CA ARG A 274 13.42 -24.37 -6.84
C ARG A 274 12.74 -23.02 -6.71
N ILE A 275 11.57 -22.84 -7.33
CA ILE A 275 10.78 -21.60 -7.19
C ILE A 275 10.33 -21.42 -5.74
N LEU A 276 9.79 -22.44 -5.07
CA LEU A 276 9.38 -22.37 -3.66
C LEU A 276 10.55 -21.93 -2.77
N ARG A 277 11.75 -22.44 -3.04
CA ARG A 277 12.98 -22.06 -2.32
C ARG A 277 13.39 -20.60 -2.57
N VAL A 278 13.02 -20.00 -3.71
CA VAL A 278 13.21 -18.55 -3.98
C VAL A 278 12.10 -17.73 -3.31
N LEU A 279 10.85 -18.22 -3.31
CA LEU A 279 9.71 -17.52 -2.70
C LEU A 279 9.92 -17.19 -1.23
N ARG A 280 10.75 -17.94 -0.48
CA ARG A 280 11.08 -17.58 0.92
C ARG A 280 11.70 -16.19 1.06
N VAL A 281 12.31 -15.62 0.01
CA VAL A 281 12.77 -14.21 -0.01
C VAL A 281 11.61 -13.24 0.24
N ILE A 282 10.37 -13.59 -0.12
CA ILE A 282 9.19 -12.77 0.12
C ILE A 282 9.02 -12.43 1.60
N ARG A 283 9.47 -13.29 2.53
CA ARG A 283 9.41 -12.99 3.97
C ARG A 283 10.18 -11.73 4.36
N VAL A 284 11.17 -11.30 3.58
CA VAL A 284 11.87 -10.03 3.79
C VAL A 284 10.87 -8.86 3.73
N LEU A 285 9.85 -8.97 2.87
CA LEU A 285 8.79 -7.95 2.76
C LEU A 285 7.95 -7.83 4.04
N LYS A 286 7.99 -8.81 4.95
CA LYS A 286 7.38 -8.73 6.29
C LYS A 286 7.95 -7.58 7.12
N LEU A 287 9.16 -7.11 6.81
CA LEU A 287 9.73 -5.88 7.37
C LEU A 287 8.83 -4.66 7.16
N GLY A 288 7.99 -4.67 6.12
CA GLY A 288 7.03 -3.60 5.84
C GLY A 288 6.05 -3.34 6.98
N ARG A 289 5.68 -4.36 7.77
CA ARG A 289 4.83 -4.14 8.95
C ARG A 289 5.53 -3.29 10.02
N TYR A 290 6.84 -3.45 10.16
CA TYR A 290 7.62 -2.84 11.23
C TYR A 290 8.31 -1.55 10.79
N SER A 291 8.33 -1.26 9.49
CA SER A 291 8.93 -0.06 8.92
C SER A 291 7.85 0.87 8.39
N SER A 292 7.59 1.95 9.13
CA SER A 292 6.72 3.04 8.67
C SER A 292 7.22 3.63 7.35
N GLY A 293 8.53 3.65 7.12
CA GLY A 293 9.14 4.09 5.86
C GLY A 293 8.73 3.23 4.67
N LEU A 294 8.73 1.89 4.81
CA LEU A 294 8.33 0.99 3.73
C LEU A 294 6.81 1.04 3.46
N GLN A 295 6.00 1.27 4.51
CA GLN A 295 4.56 1.50 4.35
C GLN A 295 4.28 2.81 3.60
N MET A 296 4.98 3.88 3.98
CA MET A 296 4.86 5.18 3.31
C MET A 296 5.29 5.07 1.85
N PHE A 297 6.41 4.41 1.58
CA PHE A 297 6.88 4.13 0.23
C PHE A 297 5.81 3.39 -0.59
N GLY A 298 5.17 2.35 -0.03
CA GLY A 298 4.08 1.63 -0.70
C GLY A 298 2.87 2.51 -1.00
N LYS A 299 2.47 3.39 -0.09
CA LYS A 299 1.38 4.35 -0.29
C LYS A 299 1.71 5.37 -1.38
N THR A 300 2.93 5.93 -1.36
CA THR A 300 3.41 6.89 -2.36
C THR A 300 3.53 6.24 -3.75
N LEU A 301 4.03 5.00 -3.82
CA LEU A 301 4.07 4.22 -5.06
C LEU A 301 2.67 3.99 -5.61
N LYS A 302 1.70 3.62 -4.77
CA LYS A 302 0.31 3.42 -5.18
C LYS A 302 -0.30 4.72 -5.73
N ALA A 303 -0.09 5.84 -5.05
CA ALA A 303 -0.58 7.14 -5.49
C ALA A 303 0.06 7.61 -6.81
N SER A 304 1.35 7.29 -7.00
CA SER A 304 2.14 7.71 -8.16
C SER A 304 2.21 6.66 -9.28
N PHE A 305 1.47 5.55 -9.17
CA PHE A 305 1.60 4.40 -10.07
C PHE A 305 1.30 4.76 -11.52
N ARG A 306 0.34 5.66 -11.75
CA ARG A 306 0.00 6.15 -13.09
C ARG A 306 1.16 6.94 -13.70
N GLN A 307 1.77 7.85 -12.95
CA GLN A 307 2.92 8.64 -13.39
C GLN A 307 4.14 7.76 -13.64
N LEU A 308 4.41 6.80 -12.73
CA LEU A 308 5.48 5.83 -12.87
C LEU A 308 5.30 4.96 -14.13
N GLY A 309 4.06 4.54 -14.41
CA GLY A 309 3.72 3.82 -15.64
C GLY A 309 3.98 4.63 -16.91
N MET A 310 3.65 5.92 -16.92
CA MET A 310 3.97 6.79 -18.06
C MET A 310 5.48 6.92 -18.28
N MET A 311 6.26 7.10 -17.21
CA MET A 311 7.72 7.14 -17.29
C MET A 311 8.28 5.81 -17.84
N ALA A 312 7.79 4.67 -17.35
CA ALA A 312 8.22 3.36 -17.82
C ALA A 312 7.95 3.14 -19.31
N MET A 313 6.81 3.62 -19.84
CA MET A 313 6.49 3.54 -21.28
C MET A 313 7.48 4.32 -22.14
N VAL A 314 7.91 5.51 -21.69
CA VAL A 314 8.91 6.32 -22.40
C VAL A 314 10.26 5.62 -22.39
N VAL A 315 10.70 5.11 -21.24
CA VAL A 315 11.96 4.36 -21.10
C VAL A 315 11.95 3.12 -21.99
N LEU A 316 10.89 2.31 -21.94
CA LEU A 316 10.76 1.11 -22.75
C LEU A 316 10.80 1.42 -24.26
N THR A 317 10.14 2.49 -24.69
CA THR A 317 10.19 2.94 -26.09
C THR A 317 11.61 3.33 -26.49
N GLY A 318 12.32 4.04 -25.61
CA GLY A 318 13.72 4.42 -25.81
C GLY A 318 14.64 3.20 -25.92
N VAL A 319 14.52 2.25 -24.99
CA VAL A 319 15.27 0.98 -25.00
C VAL A 319 15.04 0.25 -26.32
N ILE A 320 13.79 -0.01 -26.71
CA ILE A 320 13.48 -0.71 -27.97
C ILE A 320 14.05 0.03 -29.19
N PHE A 321 13.94 1.37 -29.22
CA PHE A 321 14.47 2.18 -30.33
C PHE A 321 15.99 2.08 -30.45
N PHE A 322 16.74 2.30 -29.36
CA PHE A 322 18.20 2.27 -29.37
C PHE A 322 18.75 0.86 -29.56
N SER A 323 18.14 -0.14 -28.95
CA SER A 323 18.51 -1.55 -29.15
C SER A 323 18.29 -2.01 -30.59
N THR A 324 17.24 -1.50 -31.25
CA THR A 324 17.03 -1.77 -32.68
C THR A 324 18.11 -1.09 -33.53
N LEU A 325 18.48 0.15 -33.21
CA LEU A 325 19.52 0.89 -33.93
C LEU A 325 20.88 0.20 -33.82
N VAL A 326 21.34 -0.11 -32.59
CA VAL A 326 22.64 -0.76 -32.38
C VAL A 326 22.68 -2.16 -32.99
N TYR A 327 21.58 -2.91 -32.91
CA TYR A 327 21.47 -4.20 -33.58
C TYR A 327 21.68 -4.06 -35.09
N PHE A 328 21.02 -3.10 -35.76
CA PHE A 328 21.20 -2.91 -37.19
C PHE A 328 22.57 -2.35 -37.59
N LEU A 329 23.25 -1.62 -36.70
CA LEU A 329 24.60 -1.14 -36.93
C LEU A 329 25.65 -2.25 -36.81
N GLU A 330 25.45 -3.21 -35.90
CA GLU A 330 26.45 -4.26 -35.61
C GLU A 330 26.09 -5.65 -36.15
N LYS A 331 24.88 -5.87 -36.69
CA LYS A 331 24.45 -7.22 -37.13
C LYS A 331 25.36 -7.90 -38.15
N ASP A 332 26.13 -7.11 -38.90
CA ASP A 332 27.02 -7.59 -39.96
C ASP A 332 28.49 -7.72 -39.49
N GLU A 333 28.80 -7.31 -38.25
CA GLU A 333 30.13 -7.41 -37.68
C GLU A 333 30.37 -8.78 -37.00
N PRO A 334 31.39 -9.54 -37.41
CA PRO A 334 31.68 -10.84 -36.83
C PRO A 334 32.14 -10.70 -35.37
N GLY A 335 31.41 -11.34 -34.46
CA GLY A 335 31.72 -11.35 -33.03
C GLY A 335 31.02 -10.28 -32.20
N SER A 336 30.04 -9.56 -32.75
CA SER A 336 29.20 -8.65 -31.96
C SER A 336 28.38 -9.41 -30.90
N GLU A 337 28.28 -8.82 -29.71
CA GLU A 337 27.43 -9.33 -28.61
C GLU A 337 25.93 -9.05 -28.87
N PHE A 338 25.59 -8.20 -29.86
CA PHE A 338 24.22 -7.83 -30.22
C PHE A 338 23.60 -8.81 -31.24
N TYR A 339 23.52 -10.09 -30.87
CA TYR A 339 22.96 -11.13 -31.76
C TYR A 339 21.44 -11.06 -31.94
N SER A 340 20.72 -10.31 -31.09
CA SER A 340 19.27 -10.11 -31.20
C SER A 340 18.83 -8.80 -30.53
N ILE A 341 17.72 -8.21 -30.99
CA ILE A 341 17.17 -6.98 -30.40
C ILE A 341 16.91 -7.14 -28.89
N PRO A 342 16.31 -8.23 -28.37
CA PRO A 342 16.14 -8.41 -26.93
C PRO A 342 17.46 -8.51 -26.15
N ALA A 343 18.52 -9.07 -26.75
CA ALA A 343 19.84 -9.07 -26.13
C ALA A 343 20.43 -7.65 -26.08
N ALA A 344 20.23 -6.86 -27.14
CA ALA A 344 20.61 -5.45 -27.19
C ALA A 344 19.76 -4.54 -26.28
N CYS A 345 18.61 -5.00 -25.77
CA CYS A 345 17.82 -4.28 -24.75
C CYS A 345 18.46 -4.28 -23.37
N TRP A 346 19.42 -5.18 -23.10
CA TRP A 346 20.17 -5.21 -21.84
C TRP A 346 21.25 -4.13 -21.79
N TRP A 347 21.84 -3.81 -22.94
CA TRP A 347 22.78 -2.71 -23.14
C TRP A 347 22.00 -1.39 -23.23
#